data_AF-A0AAW2MRK7-F1
#
_entry.id   AF-A0AAW2MRK7-F1
#
_cell.length_a   1.000
_cell.length_b   1.000
_cell.length_c   1.000
_cell.angle_alpha   90.00
_cell.angle_beta   90.00
_cell.angle_gamma   90.00
#
_symmetry.space_group_name_H-M   'P 1'
#
loop_
_entity.id
_entity.type
_entity.pdbx_description
1 polymer ?
#
loop_
_entity_poly.entity_id
_entity_poly.type
_entity_poly.pdbx_seq_one_letter_code
_entity_poly.pdbx_strand_id
1 'polypeptide(L)'
;MASQIVRRLARSGAYGGIFSSPNPTFLDRAFSSSASASNLIRATLFPGDGIGPEIAESVKQVFRVAEVPIEWEEHFVGTEIDPRTQSFLTWESLESVRQTKLV
;
A
#
# COMPACT_ATOMS: atom_id res chain seq x y z
N MET A 1 46.92 13.69 38.44
CA MET A 1 47.90 12.73 37.90
C MET A 1 47.35 11.33 38.08
N ALA A 2 47.31 10.53 37.00
CA ALA A 2 47.21 9.06 36.95
C ALA A 2 45.98 8.39 37.60
N SER A 3 45.11 7.81 36.76
CA SER A 3 44.85 6.35 36.64
C SER A 3 43.99 5.79 37.79
N GLN A 4 42.95 5.01 37.53
CA GLN A 4 43.05 3.58 37.27
C GLN A 4 41.69 3.04 36.79
N ILE A 5 41.73 2.29 35.70
CA ILE A 5 40.68 1.38 35.25
C ILE A 5 40.80 0.09 36.08
N VAL A 6 39.74 -0.37 36.73
CA VAL A 6 39.69 -1.71 37.34
C VAL A 6 38.42 -2.44 36.91
N ARG A 7 38.64 -3.53 36.19
CA ARG A 7 37.67 -4.54 35.76
C ARG A 7 37.31 -5.46 36.94
N ARG A 8 36.03 -5.79 37.10
CA ARG A 8 35.54 -6.98 37.83
C ARG A 8 34.44 -7.61 36.98
N LEU A 9 34.75 -8.63 36.18
CA LEU A 9 34.63 -10.07 36.49
C LEU A 9 33.20 -10.54 36.82
N ALA A 10 32.60 -11.11 35.77
CA ALA A 10 31.79 -12.33 35.75
C ALA A 10 31.07 -12.79 37.02
N ARG A 11 29.73 -12.84 36.94
CA ARG A 11 28.95 -13.92 37.55
C ARG A 11 28.00 -14.49 36.50
N SER A 12 28.07 -15.80 36.35
CA SER A 12 27.25 -16.65 35.50
C SER A 12 25.90 -16.98 36.15
N GLY A 13 24.98 -17.48 35.31
CA GLY A 13 23.68 -18.06 35.65
C GLY A 13 22.54 -17.10 35.22
N ALA A 14 21.56 -17.47 34.40
CA ALA A 14 21.01 -18.77 34.09
C ALA A 14 20.04 -18.63 32.88
N TYR A 15 20.21 -19.51 31.90
CA TYR A 15 19.23 -20.11 30.97
C TYR A 15 17.95 -19.31 30.62
N GLY A 16 17.92 -18.75 29.41
CA GLY A 16 16.69 -18.24 28.80
C GLY A 16 16.71 -18.45 27.27
N GLY A 17 15.68 -19.14 26.77
CA GLY A 17 15.22 -19.02 25.39
C GLY A 17 15.87 -19.91 24.33
N ILE A 18 15.35 -21.14 24.20
CA ILE A 18 15.35 -21.85 22.91
C ILE A 18 14.36 -21.13 22.01
N PHE A 19 14.83 -20.36 21.02
CA PHE A 19 14.05 -20.07 19.83
C PHE A 19 14.96 -20.14 18.60
N SER A 20 14.78 -21.22 17.86
CA SER A 20 15.32 -21.45 16.53
C SER A 20 14.87 -20.30 15.61
N SER A 21 15.81 -19.72 14.87
CA SER A 21 15.54 -18.74 13.83
C SER A 21 15.03 -19.47 12.57
N PRO A 22 13.78 -19.28 12.12
CA PRO A 22 13.44 -19.58 10.74
C PRO A 22 13.81 -18.35 9.92
N ASN A 23 14.60 -18.55 8.87
CA ASN A 23 14.88 -17.53 7.87
C ASN A 23 13.85 -17.73 6.73
N PRO A 24 12.71 -17.01 6.69
CA PRO A 24 11.79 -17.11 5.57
C PRO A 24 12.32 -16.27 4.41
N THR A 25 12.99 -16.92 3.47
CA THR A 25 13.32 -16.35 2.15
C THR A 25 12.07 -16.24 1.29
N PHE A 26 11.11 -15.40 1.69
CA PHE A 26 9.86 -15.20 0.95
C PHE A 26 9.47 -13.73 0.75
N LEU A 27 10.30 -12.75 1.13
CA LEU A 27 9.96 -11.33 0.98
C LEU A 27 11.14 -10.51 0.48
N ASP A 28 11.52 -10.68 -0.79
CA ASP A 28 12.36 -9.68 -1.48
C ASP A 28 11.93 -9.52 -2.94
N ARG A 29 10.62 -9.29 -3.15
CA ARG A 29 10.25 -8.33 -4.18
C ARG A 29 10.23 -6.97 -3.49
N ALA A 30 11.40 -6.36 -3.39
CA ALA A 30 11.51 -4.99 -2.96
C ALA A 30 10.63 -4.13 -3.89
N PHE A 31 9.64 -3.43 -3.33
CA PHE A 31 8.88 -2.39 -4.02
C PHE A 31 9.77 -1.15 -4.18
N SER A 32 10.86 -1.30 -4.94
CA SER A 32 11.83 -0.24 -5.19
C SER A 32 11.68 0.23 -6.63
N SER A 33 10.67 1.06 -6.89
CA SER A 33 10.72 1.97 -8.04
C SER A 33 11.22 3.32 -7.54
N SER A 34 12.39 3.74 -8.02
CA SER A 34 12.84 5.11 -7.83
C SER A 34 11.82 6.04 -8.48
N ALA A 35 11.18 6.93 -7.71
CA ALA A 35 10.18 7.86 -8.22
C ALA A 35 10.82 8.89 -9.18
N SER A 36 10.86 8.58 -10.47
CA SER A 36 10.97 9.58 -11.53
C SER A 36 9.55 10.04 -11.90
N ALA A 37 9.38 11.27 -12.39
CA ALA A 37 8.09 11.81 -12.83
C ALA A 37 7.38 10.96 -13.93
N SER A 38 8.08 9.95 -14.47
CA SER A 38 7.59 8.93 -15.40
C SER A 38 7.01 7.67 -14.75
N ASN A 39 6.99 7.56 -13.41
CA ASN A 39 6.53 6.37 -12.66
C ASN A 39 5.21 6.64 -11.91
N LEU A 40 4.34 7.51 -12.43
CA LEU A 40 2.99 7.64 -11.92
C LEU A 40 2.19 6.38 -12.28
N ILE A 41 1.68 5.71 -11.26
CA ILE A 41 0.81 4.56 -11.42
C ILE A 41 -0.61 5.10 -11.55
N ARG A 42 -1.22 4.96 -12.72
CA ARG A 42 -2.65 5.22 -12.86
C ARG A 42 -3.41 4.08 -12.21
N ALA A 43 -4.51 4.39 -11.53
CA ALA A 43 -5.43 3.43 -10.92
C ALA A 43 -6.86 3.93 -11.09
N THR A 44 -7.77 3.07 -11.51
CA THR A 44 -9.20 3.41 -11.59
C THR A 44 -9.80 3.27 -10.20
N LEU A 45 -10.56 4.26 -9.72
CA LEU A 45 -11.23 4.20 -8.42
C LEU A 45 -12.74 4.25 -8.60
N PHE A 46 -13.43 3.23 -8.09
CA PHE A 46 -14.89 3.21 -8.01
C PHE A 46 -15.32 3.50 -6.56
N PRO A 47 -15.72 4.74 -6.22
CA PRO A 47 -16.17 5.06 -4.86
C PRO A 47 -17.45 4.31 -4.47
N GLY A 48 -18.26 3.86 -5.42
CA GLY A 48 -19.51 3.14 -5.14
C GLY A 48 -20.57 4.04 -4.48
N ASP A 49 -21.52 3.42 -3.77
CA ASP A 49 -22.65 4.09 -3.11
C ASP A 49 -22.63 3.87 -1.58
N GLY A 50 -23.48 4.57 -0.83
CA GLY A 50 -23.55 4.47 0.63
C GLY A 50 -22.32 5.08 1.30
N ILE A 51 -21.57 4.30 2.09
CA ILE A 51 -20.34 4.75 2.78
C ILE A 51 -19.09 4.71 1.88
N GLY A 52 -19.24 4.24 0.64
CA GLY A 52 -18.13 4.03 -0.28
C GLY A 52 -17.33 5.31 -0.59
N PRO A 53 -17.97 6.47 -0.88
CA PRO A 53 -17.27 7.73 -1.10
C PRO A 53 -16.37 8.17 0.07
N GLU A 54 -16.81 7.97 1.31
CA GLU A 54 -16.04 8.34 2.51
C GLU A 54 -14.81 7.46 2.70
N ILE A 55 -14.94 6.15 2.42
CA ILE A 55 -13.82 5.21 2.46
C ILE A 55 -12.84 5.48 1.32
N ALA A 56 -13.34 5.74 0.11
CA ALA A 56 -12.51 6.07 -1.04
C ALA A 56 -11.65 7.32 -0.77
N GLU A 57 -12.23 8.37 -0.18
CA GLU A 57 -11.50 9.58 0.18
C GLU A 57 -10.44 9.31 1.26
N SER A 58 -10.79 8.49 2.26
CA SER A 58 -9.84 8.06 3.31
C SER A 58 -8.64 7.32 2.71
N VAL A 59 -8.86 6.43 1.73
CA VAL A 59 -7.79 5.71 1.04
C VAL A 59 -6.89 6.67 0.26
N LYS A 60 -7.46 7.60 -0.52
CA LYS A 60 -6.67 8.63 -1.21
C LYS A 60 -5.83 9.45 -0.23
N GLN A 61 -6.37 9.78 0.93
CA GLN A 61 -5.65 10.52 1.96
C GLN A 61 -4.47 9.71 2.51
N VAL A 62 -4.65 8.42 2.80
CA VAL A 62 -3.55 7.54 3.24
C VAL A 62 -2.46 7.45 2.19
N PHE A 63 -2.81 7.25 0.92
CA PHE A 63 -1.83 7.14 -0.17
C PHE A 63 -1.09 8.47 -0.42
N ARG A 64 -1.76 9.61 -0.21
CA ARG A 64 -1.14 10.93 -0.27
C ARG A 64 -0.11 11.13 0.84
N VAL A 65 -0.45 10.75 2.07
CA VAL A 65 0.47 10.86 3.23
C VAL A 65 1.62 9.87 3.10
N ALA A 66 1.39 8.71 2.50
CA ALA A 66 2.43 7.73 2.18
C ALA A 66 3.28 8.12 0.96
N GLU A 67 3.05 9.30 0.36
CA GLU A 67 3.77 9.84 -0.81
C GLU A 67 3.87 8.85 -1.98
N VAL A 68 2.83 8.03 -2.15
CA VAL A 68 2.78 7.03 -3.23
C VAL A 68 2.52 7.77 -4.56
N PRO A 69 3.32 7.53 -5.61
CA PRO A 69 3.12 8.16 -6.92
C PRO A 69 1.95 7.52 -7.67
N ILE A 70 0.73 7.75 -7.21
CA ILE A 70 -0.52 7.21 -7.77
C ILE A 70 -1.42 8.33 -8.30
N GLU A 71 -2.00 8.12 -9.48
CA GLU A 71 -3.02 8.97 -10.08
C GLU A 71 -4.35 8.20 -10.14
N TRP A 72 -5.39 8.78 -9.56
CA TRP A 72 -6.70 8.13 -9.46
C TRP A 72 -7.63 8.62 -10.57
N GLU A 73 -8.18 7.69 -11.34
CA GLU A 73 -9.27 7.93 -12.28
C GLU A 73 -10.59 7.53 -11.63
N GLU A 74 -11.34 8.51 -11.17
CA GLU A 74 -12.59 8.26 -10.48
C GLU A 74 -13.74 8.04 -11.44
N HIS A 75 -14.41 6.90 -11.29
CA HIS A 75 -15.61 6.58 -12.05
C HIS A 75 -16.72 6.21 -11.08
N PHE A 76 -17.85 6.92 -11.14
CA PHE A 76 -18.99 6.58 -10.31
C PHE A 76 -19.75 5.41 -10.92
N VAL A 77 -19.85 4.31 -10.16
CA VAL A 77 -20.67 3.14 -10.49
C VAL A 77 -21.65 2.97 -9.34
N GLY A 78 -22.87 3.46 -9.55
CA GLY A 78 -23.95 3.41 -8.57
C GLY A 78 -25.00 2.35 -8.93
N THR A 79 -26.22 2.56 -8.44
CA THR A 79 -27.37 1.69 -8.72
C THR A 79 -28.08 2.03 -10.02
N GLU A 80 -27.65 3.08 -10.73
CA GLU A 80 -28.22 3.50 -11.98
C GLU A 80 -27.64 2.69 -13.14
N ILE A 81 -28.52 2.20 -14.01
CA ILE A 81 -28.13 1.45 -15.21
C ILE A 81 -27.89 2.46 -16.32
N ASP A 82 -26.71 2.43 -16.93
CA ASP A 82 -26.44 3.21 -18.13
C ASP A 82 -27.26 2.61 -19.29
N PRO A 83 -28.17 3.38 -19.91
CA PRO A 83 -29.01 2.90 -21.00
C PRO A 83 -28.21 2.51 -22.25
N ARG A 84 -26.98 3.01 -22.43
CA ARG A 84 -26.11 2.73 -23.58
C ARG A 84 -25.43 1.37 -23.47
N THR A 85 -25.09 0.94 -22.27
CA THR A 85 -24.44 -0.35 -22.01
C THR A 85 -25.43 -1.40 -21.47
N GLN A 86 -26.63 -0.98 -21.07
CA GLN A 86 -27.59 -1.80 -20.33
C GLN A 86 -26.96 -2.46 -19.09
N SER A 87 -25.99 -1.78 -18.48
CA SER A 87 -25.21 -2.25 -17.34
C SER A 87 -25.00 -1.11 -16.34
N PHE A 88 -24.57 -1.43 -15.12
CA PHE A 88 -24.15 -0.43 -14.12
C PHE A 88 -22.81 0.24 -14.49
N LEU A 89 -22.09 -0.34 -15.46
CA LEU A 89 -20.81 0.18 -15.93
C LEU A 89 -21.01 0.99 -17.21
N THR A 90 -20.44 2.20 -17.23
CA THR A 90 -20.32 3.01 -18.44
C THR A 90 -19.19 2.49 -19.34
N TRP A 91 -19.19 2.87 -20.62
CA TRP A 91 -18.09 2.52 -21.54
C TRP A 91 -16.76 3.12 -21.08
N GLU A 92 -16.83 4.31 -20.52
CA GLU A 92 -15.72 5.09 -20.00
C GLU A 92 -15.08 4.38 -18.80
N SER A 93 -15.89 3.83 -17.90
CA SER A 93 -15.41 3.00 -16.78
C SER A 93 -14.69 1.74 -17.25
N LEU A 94 -15.25 1.04 -18.25
CA LEU A 94 -14.64 -0.17 -18.80
C LEU A 94 -13.31 0.13 -19.48
N GLU A 95 -13.24 1.23 -20.22
CA GLU A 95 -12.01 1.62 -20.90
C GLU A 95 -10.93 2.07 -19.91
N SER A 96 -11.30 2.79 -18.84
CA SER A 96 -10.36 3.14 -17.77
C SER A 96 -9.73 1.90 -17.14
N VAL A 97 -10.54 0.91 -16.74
CA VAL A 97 -10.02 -0.35 -16.18
C VAL A 97 -9.15 -1.10 -17.20
N ARG A 98 -9.50 -1.07 -18.48
CA ARG A 98 -8.71 -1.72 -19.54
C ARG A 98 -7.33 -1.09 -19.71
N GLN A 99 -7.25 0.23 -19.69
CA GLN A 99 -5.99 0.97 -19.85
C GLN A 99 -5.12 0.84 -18.61
N THR A 100 -5.75 0.99 -17.45
CA THR A 100 -5.08 1.10 -16.17
C THR A 100 -4.73 -0.26 -15.57
N LYS A 101 -5.58 -1.27 -15.79
CA LYS A 101 -5.48 -2.65 -15.27
C LYS A 101 -5.46 -2.77 -13.75
N LEU A 102 -5.66 -1.66 -13.04
CA LEU A 102 -5.68 -1.54 -11.59
C LEU A 102 -6.98 -0.82 -11.19
N VAL A 103 -7.65 -1.36 -10.18
CA VAL A 103 -8.95 -0.92 -9.66
C VAL A 103 -8.92 -0.87 -8.14
#